data_AF-A0A1Y5NFC1-F1
#
_entry.id   AF-A0A1Y5NFC1-F1
#
_cell.length_a   1.000
_cell.length_b   1.000
_cell.length_c   1.000
_cell.angle_alpha   90.00
_cell.angle_beta   90.00
_cell.angle_gamma   90.00
#
_symmetry.space_group_name_H-M   'P 1'
#
loop_
_entity.id
_entity.type
_entity.pdbx_description
1 polymer ?
#
loop_
_entity_poly.entity_id
_entity_poly.type
_entity_poly.pdbx_seq_one_letter_code
_entity_poly.pdbx_strand_id
1 'polypeptide(L)'
;MIEKLTLRTRAYILTDKRFENFVSNPGDWFYAEKDDEKVIVKSISKRADKKYRLLLKKEILEKVKNNVNVIIGCIDDDKFYRLELEIKNFDTDMEVLFSDKFEICRNEDIVKVIQKNMIDLNIESFTDYADNDRRINSLATADRIEGFGGRDEFLNWYNTQDKKCCYCGVEENDLIKYFDKDINEQYKDARPRGKFLEIERVITAPESENKYSKENCRLACYICNNAKSDFLSAESFEPIARGINKFWNNYLNKKVEFPEDFEYWSKNKK
;
A
#
# COMPACT_ATOMS: atom_id res chain seq x y z
N MET A 1 -19.96 12.12 -3.21
CA MET A 1 -18.64 12.12 -3.86
C MET A 1 -17.65 11.62 -2.82
N ILE A 2 -17.15 10.40 -3.00
CA ILE A 2 -16.23 9.75 -2.06
C ILE A 2 -14.83 10.12 -2.50
N GLU A 3 -14.09 10.82 -1.66
CA GLU A 3 -12.72 11.23 -1.94
C GLU A 3 -11.72 10.09 -1.69
N LYS A 4 -10.60 10.20 -2.40
CA LYS A 4 -9.63 9.14 -2.67
C LYS A 4 -8.69 8.97 -1.46
N LEU A 5 -8.99 7.99 -0.59
CA LEU A 5 -8.13 7.56 0.51
C LEU A 5 -6.77 7.08 -0.02
N THR A 6 -5.71 7.83 0.26
CA THR A 6 -4.34 7.44 -0.08
C THR A 6 -3.70 6.85 1.16
N LEU A 7 -3.46 5.55 1.12
CA LEU A 7 -2.91 4.80 2.25
C LEU A 7 -1.40 5.00 2.38
N ARG A 8 -0.98 5.59 3.49
CA ARG A 8 0.39 5.49 3.99
C ARG A 8 0.36 4.89 5.38
N THR A 9 0.76 3.62 5.45
CA THR A 9 1.30 2.77 6.54
C THR A 9 1.06 3.05 8.04
N ARG A 10 0.35 4.08 8.50
CA ARG A 10 -0.15 4.27 9.88
C ARG A 10 -1.05 5.51 10.07
N ALA A 11 -1.43 6.19 8.98
CA ALA A 11 -2.25 7.39 9.01
C ALA A 11 -3.37 7.31 7.96
N TYR A 12 -4.62 7.40 8.42
CA TYR A 12 -5.78 7.50 7.53
C TYR A 12 -6.18 8.96 7.45
N ILE A 13 -5.79 9.61 6.36
CA ILE A 13 -6.28 10.93 6.00
C ILE A 13 -7.60 10.71 5.26
N LEU A 14 -8.71 11.09 5.90
CA LEU A 14 -9.93 11.37 5.16
C LEU A 14 -9.62 12.59 4.29
N THR A 15 -9.34 12.36 3.01
CA THR A 15 -9.04 13.42 2.06
C THR A 15 -10.32 14.18 1.76
N ASP A 16 -10.82 14.97 2.70
CA ASP A 16 -11.63 16.12 2.32
C ASP A 16 -10.78 16.94 1.33
N LYS A 17 -11.34 17.38 0.19
CA LYS A 17 -10.70 18.21 -0.86
C LYS A 17 -9.93 19.42 -0.31
N ARG A 18 -10.16 19.76 0.95
CA ARG A 18 -9.44 20.78 1.73
C ARG A 18 -8.02 20.37 2.19
N PHE A 19 -7.56 19.12 2.03
CA PHE A 19 -6.32 18.61 2.68
C PHE A 19 -5.30 17.92 1.75
N GLU A 20 -5.17 18.39 0.51
CA GLU A 20 -4.44 17.71 -0.59
C GLU A 20 -2.89 17.60 -0.45
N ASN A 21 -2.25 18.17 0.57
CA ASN A 21 -0.78 18.28 0.63
C ASN A 21 -0.15 17.70 1.91
N PHE A 22 -0.05 16.37 2.04
CA PHE A 22 0.51 15.75 3.26
C PHE A 22 1.65 14.73 3.04
N VAL A 23 2.69 14.78 3.89
CA VAL A 23 3.81 13.83 3.99
C VAL A 23 3.82 13.19 5.39
N SER A 24 3.96 11.87 5.50
CA SER A 24 3.79 11.09 6.76
C SER A 24 5.01 10.25 7.13
N ASN A 25 5.41 10.21 8.42
CA ASN A 25 6.25 9.14 9.01
C ASN A 25 5.49 8.31 10.08
N PRO A 26 6.00 7.10 10.42
CA PRO A 26 5.36 6.16 11.35
C PRO A 26 5.49 6.62 12.82
N GLY A 27 4.60 7.50 13.25
CA GLY A 27 4.59 8.08 14.60
C GLY A 27 3.89 9.43 14.68
N ASP A 28 3.53 9.99 13.53
CA ASP A 28 3.22 11.41 13.45
C ASP A 28 1.77 11.75 13.75
N TRP A 29 1.66 12.81 14.54
CA TRP A 29 0.52 13.69 14.56
C TRP A 29 0.51 14.52 13.27
N PHE A 30 -0.66 14.75 12.70
CA PHE A 30 -0.80 15.62 11.54
C PHE A 30 -1.51 16.90 11.93
N TYR A 31 -1.18 17.97 11.24
CA TYR A 31 -1.70 19.31 11.49
C TYR A 31 -2.38 19.80 10.22
N ALA A 32 -3.65 20.16 10.31
CA ALA A 32 -4.41 20.74 9.21
C ALA A 32 -4.87 22.14 9.62
N GLU A 33 -4.58 23.14 8.80
CA GLU A 33 -4.94 24.54 9.06
C GLU A 33 -6.02 24.96 8.06
N LYS A 34 -7.12 25.52 8.55
CA LYS A 34 -8.19 26.06 7.70
C LYS A 34 -8.79 27.30 8.36
N ASP A 35 -8.75 28.44 7.65
CA ASP A 35 -9.37 29.70 8.08
C ASP A 35 -9.03 30.06 9.54
N ASP A 36 -7.73 30.03 9.88
CA ASP A 36 -7.16 30.24 11.23
C ASP A 36 -7.44 29.13 12.28
N GLU A 37 -8.28 28.14 11.97
CA GLU A 37 -8.47 26.96 12.82
C GLU A 37 -7.42 25.89 12.54
N LYS A 38 -6.88 25.34 13.63
CA LYS A 38 -5.81 24.36 13.61
C LYS A 38 -6.34 23.01 14.12
N VAL A 39 -6.45 22.04 13.23
CA VAL A 39 -6.97 20.70 13.50
C VAL A 39 -5.81 19.73 13.63
N ILE A 40 -5.79 18.95 14.71
CA ILE A 40 -4.79 17.93 14.91
C ILE A 40 -5.40 16.55 14.57
N VAL A 41 -4.69 15.74 13.77
CA VAL A 41 -5.13 14.38 13.42
C VAL A 41 -4.16 13.34 13.98
N LYS A 42 -4.67 12.31 14.65
CA LYS A 42 -3.86 11.21 15.19
C LYS A 42 -4.58 9.87 15.11
N SER A 43 -3.83 8.80 14.83
CA SER A 43 -4.33 7.42 14.94
C SER A 43 -4.25 6.91 16.39
N ILE A 44 -5.22 6.09 16.78
CA ILE A 44 -5.23 5.38 18.07
C ILE A 44 -5.05 3.89 17.85
N SER A 45 -4.31 3.23 18.75
CA SER A 45 -4.07 1.79 18.71
C SER A 45 -4.92 1.05 19.75
N LYS A 46 -5.55 -0.07 19.35
CA LYS A 46 -6.27 -0.99 20.25
C LYS A 46 -5.27 -1.75 21.12
N ARG A 47 -5.50 -1.78 22.43
CA ARG A 47 -4.70 -2.52 23.42
C ARG A 47 -5.24 -3.95 23.58
N ALA A 48 -4.44 -4.80 24.21
CA ALA A 48 -4.82 -6.19 24.54
C ALA A 48 -6.08 -6.29 25.44
N ASP A 49 -6.35 -5.26 26.26
CA ASP A 49 -7.54 -5.14 27.10
C ASP A 49 -8.76 -4.56 26.36
N LYS A 50 -8.71 -4.53 25.02
CA LYS A 50 -9.74 -3.98 24.12
C LYS A 50 -10.03 -2.48 24.28
N LYS A 51 -9.18 -1.75 25.01
CA LYS A 51 -9.28 -0.28 25.13
C LYS A 51 -8.40 0.40 24.09
N TYR A 52 -8.77 1.61 23.66
CA TYR A 52 -7.92 2.42 22.79
C TYR A 52 -7.15 3.44 23.60
N ARG A 53 -5.90 3.67 23.20
CA ARG A 53 -5.01 4.63 23.85
C ARG A 53 -4.66 5.76 22.90
N LEU A 54 -4.92 6.99 23.33
CA LEU A 54 -4.45 8.20 22.70
C LEU A 54 -3.47 8.91 23.64
N LEU A 55 -2.22 9.05 23.21
CA LEU A 55 -1.26 9.88 23.92
C LEU A 55 -1.24 11.28 23.30
N LEU A 56 -1.66 12.26 24.08
CA LEU A 56 -1.64 13.67 23.77
C LEU A 56 -0.41 14.34 24.38
N LYS A 57 0.42 14.98 23.56
CA LYS A 57 1.66 15.62 24.02
C LYS A 57 1.46 17.12 24.17
N LYS A 58 1.86 17.67 25.32
CA LYS A 58 1.77 19.10 25.63
C LYS A 58 2.44 19.96 24.55
N GLU A 59 3.66 19.58 24.15
CA GLU A 59 4.47 20.31 23.15
C GLU A 59 3.75 20.51 21.80
N ILE A 60 2.82 19.62 21.47
CA ILE A 60 2.04 19.65 20.24
C ILE A 60 0.78 20.50 20.47
N LEU A 61 0.07 20.27 21.57
CA LEU A 61 -1.15 20.99 21.91
C LEU A 61 -0.90 22.49 22.15
N GLU A 62 0.23 22.88 22.74
CA GLU A 62 0.60 24.28 23.00
C GLU A 62 0.69 25.12 21.71
N LYS A 63 1.00 24.49 20.57
CA LYS A 63 1.10 25.16 19.26
C LYS A 63 -0.27 25.58 18.69
N VAL A 64 -1.35 25.10 19.30
CA VAL A 64 -2.70 25.11 18.75
C VAL A 64 -3.66 25.96 19.60
N LYS A 65 -3.19 26.45 20.77
CA LYS A 65 -3.94 27.25 21.77
C LYS A 65 -5.21 26.52 22.29
N ASN A 66 -5.80 27.05 23.36
CA ASN A 66 -6.87 26.40 24.10
C ASN A 66 -8.09 26.09 23.21
N ASN A 67 -8.70 24.91 23.40
CA ASN A 67 -9.82 24.33 22.64
C ASN A 67 -9.41 23.82 21.25
N VAL A 68 -8.65 22.73 21.23
CA VAL A 68 -8.25 22.05 19.99
C VAL A 68 -9.31 21.03 19.60
N ASN A 69 -9.74 21.08 18.33
CA ASN A 69 -10.47 20.00 17.69
C ASN A 69 -9.47 18.92 17.22
N VAL A 70 -9.49 17.76 17.86
CA VAL A 70 -8.68 16.61 17.45
C VAL A 70 -9.55 15.64 16.68
N ILE A 71 -9.16 15.35 15.45
CA ILE A 71 -9.79 14.30 14.64
C ILE A 71 -9.01 13.00 14.85
N ILE A 72 -9.71 11.96 15.30
CA ILE A 72 -9.14 10.63 15.46
C ILE A 72 -9.75 9.70 14.43
N GLY A 73 -8.88 9.01 13.71
CA GLY A 73 -9.24 7.85 12.92
C GLY A 73 -8.95 6.57 13.72
N CYS A 74 -9.98 5.76 13.92
CA CYS A 74 -9.83 4.42 14.50
C CYS A 74 -10.42 3.36 13.57
N ILE A 75 -9.67 2.28 13.34
CA ILE A 75 -10.20 1.07 12.72
C ILE A 75 -10.59 0.09 13.82
N ASP A 76 -11.84 -0.33 13.81
CA ASP A 76 -12.35 -1.38 14.67
C ASP A 76 -13.32 -2.27 13.89
N ASP A 77 -13.05 -3.57 13.86
CA ASP A 77 -13.85 -4.59 13.14
C ASP A 77 -14.30 -4.11 11.75
N ASP A 78 -13.32 -3.75 10.91
CA ASP A 78 -13.47 -3.28 9.51
C ASP A 78 -14.25 -1.97 9.32
N LYS A 79 -14.53 -1.24 10.41
CA LYS A 79 -15.19 0.06 10.39
C LYS A 79 -14.21 1.17 10.74
N PHE A 80 -14.31 2.30 10.03
CA PHE A 80 -13.57 3.50 10.37
C PHE A 80 -14.43 4.45 11.19
N TYR A 81 -13.91 4.87 12.33
CA TYR A 81 -14.55 5.83 13.21
C TYR A 81 -13.80 7.14 13.15
N ARG A 82 -14.53 8.21 12.85
CA ARG A 82 -14.08 9.59 13.00
C ARG A 82 -14.61 10.12 14.34
N LEU A 83 -13.70 10.44 15.24
CA LEU A 83 -14.01 11.15 16.49
C LEU A 83 -13.48 12.57 16.41
N GLU A 84 -14.32 13.53 16.76
CA GLU A 84 -13.91 14.92 16.94
C GLU A 84 -13.92 15.23 18.43
N LEU A 85 -12.75 15.56 18.97
CA LEU A 85 -12.56 15.83 20.39
C LEU A 85 -12.29 17.31 20.62
N GLU A 86 -12.95 17.90 21.61
CA GLU A 86 -12.55 19.17 22.20
C GLU A 86 -11.72 18.89 23.45
N ILE A 87 -10.54 19.50 23.53
CA ILE A 87 -9.64 19.38 24.68
C ILE A 87 -9.51 20.74 25.36
N LYS A 88 -9.78 20.76 26.67
CA LYS A 88 -9.69 21.96 27.52
C LYS A 88 -8.48 21.88 28.44
N ASN A 89 -7.86 23.02 28.76
CA ASN A 89 -6.88 23.20 29.83
C ASN A 89 -5.85 22.05 29.98
N PHE A 90 -4.91 21.94 29.04
CA PHE A 90 -3.83 20.95 29.08
C PHE A 90 -2.51 21.61 29.54
N ASP A 91 -1.94 21.13 30.64
CA ASP A 91 -0.68 21.67 31.20
C ASP A 91 0.46 20.64 31.20
N THR A 92 0.17 19.40 30.82
CA THR A 92 1.07 18.24 30.80
C THR A 92 0.68 17.27 29.70
N ASP A 93 1.56 16.30 29.40
CA ASP A 93 1.23 15.17 28.53
C ASP A 93 0.05 14.40 29.14
N MET A 94 -0.95 14.11 28.31
CA MET A 94 -2.20 13.49 28.73
C MET A 94 -2.46 12.20 27.97
N GLU A 95 -2.90 11.18 28.70
CA GLU A 95 -3.40 9.95 28.11
C GLU A 95 -4.93 9.94 28.14
N VAL A 96 -5.56 9.79 26.98
CA VAL A 96 -6.99 9.53 26.89
C VAL A 96 -7.18 8.05 26.58
N LEU A 97 -8.02 7.40 27.38
CA LEU A 97 -8.40 6.02 27.17
C LEU A 97 -9.84 5.96 26.69
N PHE A 98 -10.10 5.15 25.68
CA PHE A 98 -11.44 4.89 25.18
C PHE A 98 -11.83 3.42 25.39
N SER A 99 -13.11 3.18 25.62
CA SER A 99 -13.70 1.84 25.57
C SER A 99 -13.74 1.32 24.13
N ASP A 100 -14.15 0.07 23.98
CA ASP A 100 -14.48 -0.56 22.70
C ASP A 100 -15.60 0.17 21.93
N LYS A 101 -16.42 0.96 22.63
CA LYS A 101 -17.47 1.81 22.04
C LYS A 101 -17.03 3.26 21.82
N PHE A 102 -15.75 3.57 22.00
CA PHE A 102 -15.20 4.94 21.95
C PHE A 102 -15.72 5.88 23.04
N GLU A 103 -16.14 5.34 24.19
CA GLU A 103 -16.50 6.14 25.36
C GLU A 103 -15.23 6.46 26.16
N ILE A 104 -15.08 7.71 26.62
CA ILE A 104 -13.90 8.12 27.37
C ILE A 104 -13.91 7.42 28.73
N CYS A 105 -12.84 6.68 29.01
CA CYS A 105 -12.63 5.94 30.25
C CYS A 105 -11.68 6.67 31.21
N ARG A 106 -10.96 7.71 30.73
CA ARG A 106 -9.97 8.46 31.50
C ARG A 106 -9.87 9.89 30.94
N ASN A 107 -9.85 10.88 31.82
CA ASN A 107 -9.79 12.32 31.52
C ASN A 107 -11.06 12.88 30.82
N GLU A 108 -12.24 12.42 31.24
CA GLU A 108 -13.54 12.89 30.74
C GLU A 108 -13.83 14.37 31.08
N ASP A 109 -13.27 14.89 32.17
CA ASP A 109 -13.41 16.30 32.57
C ASP A 109 -12.63 17.26 31.65
N ILE A 110 -11.67 16.72 30.90
CA ILE A 110 -10.68 17.48 30.11
C ILE A 110 -10.95 17.32 28.60
N VAL A 111 -11.47 16.16 28.21
CA VAL A 111 -11.70 15.79 26.81
C VAL A 111 -13.17 15.47 26.60
N LYS A 112 -13.77 16.12 25.60
CA LYS A 112 -15.16 15.89 25.21
C LYS A 112 -15.23 15.40 23.78
N VAL A 113 -15.95 14.30 23.54
CA VAL A 113 -16.31 13.90 22.17
C VAL A 113 -17.45 14.82 21.71
N ILE A 114 -17.20 15.66 20.70
CA ILE A 114 -18.22 16.53 20.11
C ILE A 114 -18.96 15.81 18.98
N GLN A 115 -18.24 15.02 18.20
CA GLN A 115 -18.83 14.29 17.08
C GLN A 115 -18.27 12.89 16.98
N LYS A 116 -19.17 11.93 16.72
CA LYS A 116 -18.84 10.53 16.41
C LYS A 116 -19.54 10.15 15.13
N ASN A 117 -18.77 9.98 14.06
CA ASN A 117 -19.29 9.48 12.79
C ASN A 117 -18.67 8.12 12.52
N MET A 118 -19.52 7.12 12.27
CA MET A 118 -19.10 5.86 11.68
C MET A 118 -19.06 6.04 10.17
N ILE A 119 -17.91 5.80 9.56
CA ILE A 119 -17.75 5.78 8.12
C ILE A 119 -17.69 4.30 7.74
N ASP A 120 -18.77 3.82 7.13
CA ASP A 120 -18.80 2.48 6.56
C ASP A 120 -17.90 2.45 5.33
N LEU A 121 -16.70 1.92 5.51
CA LEU A 121 -15.75 1.71 4.42
C LEU A 121 -16.19 0.44 3.70
N ASN A 122 -17.16 0.55 2.78
CA ASN A 122 -17.73 -0.53 1.98
C ASN A 122 -16.74 -1.73 1.79
N ILE A 123 -16.94 -2.77 2.62
CA ILE A 123 -15.88 -3.68 3.12
C ILE A 123 -15.36 -4.67 2.08
N GLU A 124 -16.05 -4.87 0.95
CA GLU A 124 -15.52 -5.66 -0.18
C GLU A 124 -14.18 -5.10 -0.68
N SER A 125 -13.98 -3.79 -0.59
CA SER A 125 -12.70 -3.14 -0.91
C SER A 125 -11.64 -3.31 0.18
N PHE A 126 -12.04 -3.56 1.44
CA PHE A 126 -11.14 -3.55 2.60
C PHE A 126 -10.47 -4.91 2.83
N THR A 127 -11.17 -6.02 2.65
CA THR A 127 -10.55 -7.36 2.72
C THR A 127 -9.53 -7.55 1.60
N ASP A 128 -9.90 -7.16 0.38
CA ASP A 128 -9.00 -7.16 -0.77
C ASP A 128 -7.82 -6.22 -0.56
N TYR A 129 -8.04 -5.08 0.10
CA TYR A 129 -6.97 -4.14 0.41
C TYR A 129 -6.02 -4.66 1.50
N ALA A 130 -6.55 -5.22 2.60
CA ALA A 130 -5.76 -5.74 3.70
C ALA A 130 -4.94 -6.98 3.27
N ASP A 131 -5.50 -7.84 2.43
CA ASP A 131 -4.80 -9.00 1.88
C ASP A 131 -3.77 -8.60 0.81
N ASN A 132 -4.08 -7.61 -0.03
CA ASN A 132 -3.07 -7.02 -0.92
C ASN A 132 -1.96 -6.34 -0.14
N ASP A 133 -2.27 -5.59 0.92
CA ASP A 133 -1.27 -4.94 1.76
C ASP A 133 -0.40 -6.00 2.44
N ARG A 134 -0.96 -7.09 3.00
CA ARG A 134 -0.17 -8.22 3.52
C ARG A 134 0.73 -8.84 2.46
N ARG A 135 0.22 -9.11 1.26
CA ARG A 135 1.00 -9.67 0.15
C ARG A 135 2.15 -8.75 -0.22
N ILE A 136 1.88 -7.47 -0.47
CA ILE A 136 2.89 -6.49 -0.89
C ILE A 136 3.92 -6.29 0.23
N ASN A 137 3.48 -6.24 1.49
CA ASN A 137 4.36 -6.18 2.64
C ASN A 137 5.26 -7.42 2.76
N SER A 138 4.79 -8.60 2.33
CA SER A 138 5.60 -9.82 2.28
C SER A 138 6.67 -9.80 1.17
N LEU A 139 6.48 -8.97 0.14
CA LEU A 139 7.47 -8.80 -0.94
C LEU A 139 8.66 -7.93 -0.51
N ALA A 140 8.53 -7.13 0.55
CA ALA A 140 9.57 -6.25 1.08
C ALA A 140 10.60 -7.04 1.93
N THR A 141 11.40 -7.88 1.27
CA THR A 141 12.51 -8.61 1.88
C THR A 141 13.70 -7.69 2.19
N ALA A 142 14.66 -8.13 3.00
CA ALA A 142 15.82 -7.33 3.41
C ALA A 142 16.58 -6.75 2.20
N ASP A 143 16.98 -7.59 1.24
CA ASP A 143 17.73 -7.15 0.05
C ASP A 143 16.97 -6.15 -0.80
N ARG A 144 15.63 -6.28 -0.89
CA ARG A 144 14.77 -5.34 -1.63
C ARG A 144 14.62 -4.03 -0.88
N ILE A 145 14.48 -4.08 0.44
CA ILE A 145 14.42 -2.86 1.27
C ILE A 145 15.73 -2.09 1.14
N GLU A 146 16.87 -2.77 1.26
CA GLU A 146 18.20 -2.17 1.12
C GLU A 146 18.39 -1.57 -0.27
N GLY A 147 18.14 -2.35 -1.32
CA GLY A 147 18.32 -1.94 -2.71
C GLY A 147 17.44 -0.78 -3.18
N PHE A 148 16.31 -0.54 -2.52
CA PHE A 148 15.39 0.55 -2.82
C PHE A 148 15.55 1.78 -1.91
N GLY A 149 16.46 1.73 -0.93
CA GLY A 149 16.68 2.82 0.03
C GLY A 149 15.66 2.89 1.17
N GLY A 150 14.89 1.83 1.38
CA GLY A 150 13.91 1.74 2.46
C GLY A 150 12.63 1.01 2.09
N ARG A 151 11.87 0.60 3.12
CA ARG A 151 10.60 -0.11 2.95
C ARG A 151 9.57 0.74 2.22
N ASP A 152 9.40 1.99 2.64
CA ASP A 152 8.41 2.90 2.05
C ASP A 152 8.72 3.17 0.57
N GLU A 153 10.00 3.27 0.21
CA GLU A 153 10.45 3.45 -1.17
C GLU A 153 10.18 2.23 -2.05
N PHE A 154 10.40 1.02 -1.53
CA PHE A 154 10.03 -0.22 -2.21
C PHE A 154 8.51 -0.33 -2.41
N LEU A 155 7.71 -0.07 -1.37
CA LEU A 155 6.25 -0.15 -1.43
C LEU A 155 5.68 0.88 -2.42
N ASN A 156 6.17 2.11 -2.36
CA ASN A 156 5.79 3.17 -3.29
C ASN A 156 6.15 2.82 -4.74
N TRP A 157 7.36 2.29 -4.97
CA TRP A 157 7.74 1.80 -6.28
C TRP A 157 6.79 0.69 -6.76
N TYR A 158 6.53 -0.35 -5.95
CA TYR A 158 5.66 -1.46 -6.34
C TYR A 158 4.23 -1.00 -6.71
N ASN A 159 3.67 -0.09 -5.93
CA ASN A 159 2.31 0.41 -6.11
C ASN A 159 2.16 1.33 -7.32
N THR A 160 3.26 1.95 -7.77
CA THR A 160 3.26 2.83 -8.96
C THR A 160 3.56 2.08 -10.26
N GLN A 161 3.97 0.81 -10.19
CA GLN A 161 4.20 0.00 -11.39
C GLN A 161 2.88 -0.37 -12.07
N ASP A 162 2.88 -0.27 -13.41
CA ASP A 162 1.81 -0.87 -14.22
C ASP A 162 1.78 -2.39 -13.98
N LYS A 163 0.58 -2.96 -13.76
CA LYS A 163 0.40 -4.38 -13.41
C LYS A 163 0.39 -5.26 -14.66
N LYS A 164 1.48 -5.13 -15.42
CA LYS A 164 1.74 -5.79 -16.69
C LYS A 164 3.13 -6.40 -16.70
N CYS A 165 3.29 -7.59 -17.27
CA CYS A 165 4.59 -8.23 -17.40
C CYS A 165 5.48 -7.43 -18.37
N CYS A 166 6.67 -7.04 -17.92
CA CYS A 166 7.65 -6.29 -18.72
C CYS A 166 8.14 -7.02 -19.98
N TYR A 167 8.09 -8.36 -20.00
CA TYR A 167 8.59 -9.16 -21.10
C TYR A 167 7.49 -9.50 -22.13
N CYS A 168 6.40 -10.15 -21.69
CA CYS A 168 5.36 -10.63 -22.61
C CYS A 168 4.09 -9.76 -22.65
N GLY A 169 3.98 -8.76 -21.78
CA GLY A 169 2.85 -7.83 -21.78
C GLY A 169 1.53 -8.36 -21.21
N VAL A 170 1.47 -9.57 -20.66
CA VAL A 170 0.25 -10.07 -20.00
C VAL A 170 -0.05 -9.27 -18.72
N GLU A 171 -1.33 -8.98 -18.47
CA GLU A 171 -1.78 -8.25 -17.27
C GLU A 171 -1.95 -9.19 -16.07
N GLU A 172 -1.76 -8.67 -14.85
CA GLU A 172 -1.94 -9.46 -13.62
C GLU A 172 -3.35 -10.06 -13.51
N ASN A 173 -4.38 -9.32 -13.94
CA ASN A 173 -5.77 -9.80 -13.93
C ASN A 173 -6.00 -11.02 -14.83
N ASP A 174 -5.29 -11.12 -15.96
CA ASP A 174 -5.38 -12.30 -16.82
C ASP A 174 -4.69 -13.52 -16.18
N LEU A 175 -3.57 -13.28 -15.48
CA LEU A 175 -2.87 -14.33 -14.74
C LEU A 175 -3.72 -14.87 -13.60
N ILE A 176 -4.39 -14.00 -12.83
CA ILE A 176 -5.28 -14.42 -11.73
C ILE A 176 -6.34 -15.39 -12.26
N LYS A 177 -6.97 -15.08 -13.40
CA LYS A 177 -7.97 -15.95 -14.06
C LYS A 177 -7.36 -17.24 -14.58
N TYR A 178 -6.21 -17.15 -15.25
CA TYR A 178 -5.55 -18.30 -15.86
C TYR A 178 -5.07 -19.33 -14.83
N PHE A 179 -4.55 -18.87 -13.69
CA PHE A 179 -4.06 -19.71 -12.59
C PHE A 179 -5.16 -19.99 -11.55
N ASP A 180 -6.41 -19.64 -11.83
CA ASP A 180 -7.53 -20.03 -11.00
C ASP A 180 -7.85 -21.52 -11.19
N LYS A 181 -7.89 -22.26 -10.08
CA LYS A 181 -8.08 -23.72 -10.08
C LYS A 181 -9.51 -24.12 -10.44
N ASP A 182 -10.45 -23.20 -10.25
CA ASP A 182 -11.85 -23.41 -10.59
C ASP A 182 -12.13 -23.11 -12.07
N ILE A 183 -11.20 -22.42 -12.75
CA ILE A 183 -11.32 -22.04 -14.17
C ILE A 183 -10.44 -22.93 -15.05
N ASN A 184 -9.20 -23.18 -14.63
CA ASN A 184 -8.22 -23.91 -15.44
C ASN A 184 -7.86 -25.25 -14.79
N GLU A 185 -8.47 -26.32 -15.32
CA GLU A 185 -8.31 -27.68 -14.81
C GLU A 185 -6.84 -28.15 -14.82
N GLN A 186 -6.02 -27.67 -15.77
CA GLN A 186 -4.59 -27.97 -15.83
C GLN A 186 -3.82 -27.45 -14.60
N TYR A 187 -4.34 -26.45 -13.90
CA TYR A 187 -3.71 -25.85 -12.71
C TYR A 187 -4.30 -26.32 -11.39
N LYS A 188 -5.32 -27.19 -11.41
CA LYS A 188 -5.95 -27.70 -10.19
C LYS A 188 -4.92 -28.35 -9.24
N ASP A 189 -4.00 -29.13 -9.81
CA ASP A 189 -2.93 -29.81 -9.08
C ASP A 189 -1.59 -29.07 -9.09
N ALA A 190 -1.51 -27.91 -9.76
CA ALA A 190 -0.30 -27.11 -9.81
C ALA A 190 -0.03 -26.39 -8.49
N ARG A 191 1.26 -26.07 -8.25
CA ARG A 191 1.68 -25.21 -7.13
C ARG A 191 0.96 -23.85 -7.22
N PRO A 192 0.60 -23.21 -6.09
CA PRO A 192 -0.21 -21.99 -6.06
C PRO A 192 0.52 -20.71 -6.50
N ARG A 193 1.54 -20.82 -7.37
CA ARG A 193 2.30 -19.68 -7.90
C ARG A 193 1.76 -19.25 -9.26
N GLY A 194 2.05 -18.02 -9.65
CA GLY A 194 1.79 -17.50 -10.99
C GLY A 194 0.58 -16.59 -11.14
N LYS A 195 -0.33 -16.57 -10.16
CA LYS A 195 -1.48 -15.65 -10.14
C LYS A 195 -1.08 -14.18 -10.19
N PHE A 196 0.02 -13.82 -9.53
CA PHE A 196 0.48 -12.45 -9.41
C PHE A 196 1.82 -12.24 -10.12
N LEU A 197 2.08 -11.01 -10.54
CA LEU A 197 3.37 -10.62 -11.09
C LEU A 197 4.44 -10.66 -9.98
N GLU A 198 5.61 -11.15 -10.35
CA GLU A 198 6.77 -11.29 -9.48
C GLU A 198 7.76 -10.14 -9.72
N ILE A 199 8.54 -9.81 -8.69
CA ILE A 199 9.65 -8.86 -8.82
C ILE A 199 10.79 -9.57 -9.56
N GLU A 200 11.18 -9.02 -10.69
CA GLU A 200 12.24 -9.54 -11.54
C GLU A 200 13.43 -8.58 -11.54
N ARG A 201 14.65 -9.13 -11.52
CA ARG A 201 15.89 -8.39 -11.81
C ARG A 201 16.23 -8.59 -13.29
N VAL A 202 16.16 -7.54 -14.08
CA VAL A 202 16.32 -7.67 -15.55
C VAL A 202 17.78 -8.01 -15.90
N ILE A 203 18.72 -7.36 -15.22
CA ILE A 203 20.16 -7.62 -15.27
C ILE A 203 20.51 -8.57 -14.12
N THR A 204 20.95 -9.79 -14.48
CA THR A 204 21.34 -10.85 -13.54
C THR A 204 22.82 -11.19 -13.61
N ALA A 205 23.54 -10.65 -14.60
CA ALA A 205 24.98 -10.83 -14.78
C ALA A 205 25.61 -9.55 -15.36
N PRO A 206 26.86 -9.21 -14.97
CA PRO A 206 27.67 -9.88 -13.95
C PRO A 206 27.08 -9.72 -12.54
N GLU A 207 27.53 -10.55 -11.58
CA GLU A 207 27.00 -10.55 -10.20
C GLU A 207 27.04 -9.17 -9.53
N SER A 208 28.02 -8.33 -9.88
CA SER A 208 28.12 -6.94 -9.39
C SER A 208 26.95 -6.04 -9.77
N GLU A 209 26.20 -6.39 -10.82
CA GLU A 209 25.02 -5.68 -11.33
C GLU A 209 23.71 -6.38 -10.94
N ASN A 210 23.77 -7.58 -10.37
CA ASN A 210 22.64 -8.41 -9.99
C ASN A 210 21.92 -7.92 -8.70
N LYS A 211 21.51 -6.66 -8.70
CA LYS A 211 20.97 -5.95 -7.52
C LYS A 211 19.48 -5.70 -7.65
N TYR A 212 18.79 -5.73 -6.52
CA TYR A 212 17.45 -5.13 -6.43
C TYR A 212 17.60 -3.61 -6.43
N SER A 213 16.98 -2.91 -7.37
CA SER A 213 16.94 -1.44 -7.40
C SER A 213 15.77 -0.96 -8.27
N LYS A 214 15.42 0.33 -8.18
CA LYS A 214 14.35 0.92 -9.01
C LYS A 214 14.68 0.80 -10.50
N GLU A 215 15.97 0.86 -10.85
CA GLU A 215 16.49 0.81 -12.22
C GLU A 215 16.47 -0.62 -12.76
N ASN A 216 16.90 -1.62 -11.98
CA ASN A 216 17.05 -3.00 -12.43
C ASN A 216 15.79 -3.87 -12.23
N CYS A 217 14.83 -3.45 -11.39
CA CYS A 217 13.65 -4.25 -11.10
C CYS A 217 12.47 -3.94 -12.02
N ARG A 218 11.77 -4.98 -12.48
CA ARG A 218 10.48 -4.87 -13.19
C ARG A 218 9.49 -5.88 -12.65
N LEU A 219 8.24 -5.80 -13.10
CA LEU A 219 7.24 -6.83 -12.84
C LEU A 219 7.22 -7.86 -13.98
N ALA A 220 7.37 -9.14 -13.67
CA ALA A 220 7.31 -10.22 -14.66
C ALA A 220 6.28 -11.28 -14.25
N CYS A 221 5.61 -11.88 -15.23
CA CYS A 221 4.76 -13.04 -14.94
C CYS A 221 5.64 -14.25 -14.61
N TYR A 222 5.12 -15.17 -13.80
CA TYR A 222 5.83 -16.39 -13.39
C TYR A 222 6.39 -17.19 -14.58
N ILE A 223 5.65 -17.28 -15.70
CA ILE A 223 6.12 -18.00 -16.89
C ILE A 223 7.39 -17.35 -17.46
N CYS A 224 7.38 -16.02 -17.63
CA CYS A 224 8.55 -15.33 -18.16
C CYS A 224 9.71 -15.32 -17.18
N ASN A 225 9.44 -15.10 -15.89
CA ASN A 225 10.47 -15.07 -14.86
C ASN A 225 11.23 -16.41 -14.77
N ASN A 226 10.51 -17.54 -14.73
CA ASN A 226 11.15 -18.85 -14.70
C ASN A 226 11.82 -19.23 -16.03
N ALA A 227 11.23 -18.85 -17.18
CA ALA A 227 11.80 -19.17 -18.48
C ALA A 227 13.08 -18.38 -18.77
N LYS A 228 13.17 -17.12 -18.32
CA LYS A 228 14.41 -16.34 -18.40
C LYS A 228 15.44 -16.84 -17.40
N SER A 229 15.03 -16.99 -16.13
CA SER A 229 15.90 -17.32 -15.00
C SER A 229 17.09 -16.32 -14.90
N ASP A 230 18.11 -16.69 -14.15
CA ASP A 230 19.43 -16.04 -14.19
C ASP A 230 20.26 -16.54 -15.40
N PHE A 231 19.68 -17.43 -16.22
CA PHE A 231 20.33 -18.09 -17.36
C PHE A 231 20.40 -17.23 -18.63
N LEU A 232 19.37 -16.42 -18.90
CA LEU A 232 19.28 -15.60 -20.10
C LEU A 232 19.30 -14.11 -19.75
N SER A 233 20.04 -13.33 -20.55
CA SER A 233 19.84 -11.88 -20.58
C SER A 233 18.45 -11.57 -21.16
N ALA A 234 17.90 -10.40 -20.82
CA ALA A 234 16.65 -9.93 -21.42
C ALA A 234 16.71 -9.93 -22.97
N GLU A 235 17.86 -9.53 -23.52
CA GLU A 235 18.11 -9.53 -24.95
C GLU A 235 17.94 -10.92 -25.58
N SER A 236 18.63 -11.94 -25.05
CA SER A 236 18.52 -13.31 -25.54
C SER A 236 17.13 -13.91 -25.28
N PHE A 237 16.40 -13.36 -24.29
CA PHE A 237 15.06 -13.80 -23.93
C PHE A 237 13.95 -13.20 -24.81
N GLU A 238 14.19 -12.09 -25.51
CA GLU A 238 13.21 -11.40 -26.37
C GLU A 238 12.42 -12.35 -27.31
N PRO A 239 13.05 -13.24 -28.12
CA PRO A 239 12.29 -14.13 -29.00
C PRO A 239 11.39 -15.12 -28.23
N ILE A 240 11.80 -15.55 -27.05
CA ILE A 240 11.00 -16.43 -26.17
C ILE A 240 9.82 -15.64 -25.61
N ALA A 241 10.05 -14.41 -25.14
CA ALA A 241 9.00 -13.52 -24.66
C ALA A 241 7.95 -13.24 -25.73
N ARG A 242 8.35 -13.08 -27.00
CA ARG A 242 7.42 -12.95 -28.16
C ARG A 242 6.59 -14.21 -28.36
N GLY A 243 7.19 -15.40 -28.21
CA GLY A 243 6.47 -16.67 -28.24
C GLY A 243 5.41 -16.76 -27.13
N ILE A 244 5.78 -16.39 -25.90
CA ILE A 244 4.87 -16.35 -24.76
C ILE A 244 3.76 -15.32 -24.96
N ASN A 245 4.06 -14.15 -25.53
CA ASN A 245 3.04 -13.15 -25.88
C ASN A 245 2.04 -13.70 -26.91
N LYS A 246 2.50 -14.40 -27.95
CA LYS A 246 1.61 -15.08 -28.92
C LYS A 246 0.72 -16.12 -28.23
N PHE A 247 1.27 -16.89 -27.30
CA PHE A 247 0.49 -17.81 -26.47
C PHE A 247 -0.65 -17.08 -25.74
N TRP A 248 -0.35 -15.96 -25.06
CA TRP A 248 -1.38 -15.19 -24.35
C TRP A 248 -2.44 -14.59 -25.28
N ASN A 249 -2.05 -14.07 -26.45
CA ASN A 249 -3.00 -13.57 -27.44
C ASN A 249 -4.00 -14.67 -27.85
N ASN A 250 -3.50 -15.88 -28.12
CA ASN A 250 -4.32 -17.01 -28.54
C ASN A 250 -5.20 -17.52 -27.39
N TYR A 251 -4.63 -17.70 -26.20
CA TYR A 251 -5.36 -18.26 -25.05
C TYR A 251 -6.47 -17.31 -24.57
N LEU A 252 -6.17 -16.02 -24.45
CA LEU A 252 -7.11 -15.02 -23.95
C LEU A 252 -8.08 -14.52 -25.03
N ASN A 253 -7.87 -14.91 -26.29
CA ASN A 253 -8.59 -14.43 -27.46
C ASN A 253 -8.70 -12.89 -27.49
N LYS A 254 -7.60 -12.20 -27.13
CA LYS A 254 -7.51 -10.74 -27.09
C LYS A 254 -6.10 -10.28 -27.49
N LYS A 255 -5.99 -9.04 -27.95
CA LYS A 255 -4.69 -8.43 -28.25
C LYS A 255 -3.92 -8.15 -26.95
N VAL A 256 -2.91 -8.96 -26.65
CA VAL A 256 -1.92 -8.68 -25.61
C VAL A 256 -0.75 -7.97 -26.27
N GLU A 257 -0.59 -6.68 -26.00
CA GLU A 257 0.44 -5.87 -26.64
C GLU A 257 1.83 -6.29 -26.15
N PHE A 258 2.66 -6.76 -27.08
CA PHE A 258 4.06 -7.03 -26.81
C PHE A 258 4.78 -5.72 -26.46
N PRO A 259 5.58 -5.68 -25.38
CA PRO A 259 6.36 -4.49 -25.00
C PRO A 259 7.50 -4.19 -25.99
N GLU A 260 7.16 -3.69 -27.18
CA GLU A 260 8.14 -3.41 -28.23
C GLU A 260 9.22 -2.41 -27.79
N ASP A 261 8.89 -1.51 -26.87
CA ASP A 261 9.76 -0.42 -26.41
C ASP A 261 10.50 -0.76 -25.11
N PHE A 262 10.48 -2.03 -24.68
CA PHE A 262 11.24 -2.43 -23.49
C PHE A 262 12.74 -2.23 -23.73
N GLU A 263 13.36 -1.40 -22.91
CA GLU A 263 14.71 -0.84 -23.15
C GLU A 263 15.83 -1.89 -23.16
N TYR A 264 15.56 -3.09 -22.65
CA TYR A 264 16.53 -4.19 -22.60
C TYR A 264 16.46 -5.13 -23.82
N TRP A 265 15.57 -4.86 -24.76
CA TRP A 265 15.55 -5.54 -26.06
C TRP A 265 16.74 -5.15 -26.91
N SER A 266 17.19 -6.11 -27.72
CA SER A 266 18.34 -5.97 -28.63
C SER A 266 18.27 -4.69 -29.46
N LYS A 267 17.11 -4.45 -30.07
CA LYS A 267 16.82 -3.31 -30.97
C LYS A 267 16.72 -1.95 -30.28
N ASN A 268 16.59 -1.91 -28.95
CA ASN A 268 16.34 -0.68 -28.18
C ASN A 268 17.57 -0.23 -27.37
N LYS A 269 18.62 -1.06 -27.29
CA LYS A 269 19.89 -0.63 -26.71
C LYS A 269 20.54 0.42 -27.62
N LYS A 270 20.80 1.60 -27.05
CA LYS A 270 21.64 2.64 -27.68
C LYS A 270 23.11 2.23 -27.65
#